data_AF-A0A365H8D9-F1
#
_entry.id   AF-A0A365H8D9-F1
#
_cell.length_a   1.000
_cell.length_b   1.000
_cell.length_c   1.000
_cell.angle_alpha   90.00
_cell.angle_beta   90.00
_cell.angle_gamma   90.00
#
_symmetry.space_group_name_H-M   'P 1'
#
loop_
_entity.id
_entity.type
_entity.pdbx_description
1 polymer ?
#
loop_
_entity_poly.entity_id
_entity_poly.type
_entity_poly.pdbx_seq_one_letter_code
_entity_poly.pdbx_strand_id
1 'polypeptide(L)'
;MTDDDPIPDRLRAEAERHAPDRDRMWGRVEAAMADSARSAEIRRWGAPLIAAAVLAALALTGWNLVGPRMGERPAQPIAGANSVTPGSPTGTPSPDPSSTPAHEVLRPKASPTAKRRAPRPPSGPLITVRGTGGAHGGRFWGSQCNVVVTARRPVTALTVTIRVSGSRAAGAWTSAPQQDFDVDVRESRGELIYRFVLERGRTLQPGTHTFTAHYLQDRGRDRDGRRAASFSVVARSGSGPATTVRGRF
;
A
#
# COMPACT_ATOMS: atom_id res chain seq x y z
N MET A 1 33.06 7.07 34.39
CA MET A 1 31.92 7.96 34.66
C MET A 1 31.29 8.19 33.31
N THR A 2 30.07 7.73 33.12
CA THR A 2 29.48 7.53 31.79
C THR A 2 28.17 8.29 31.74
N ASP A 3 28.15 9.38 31.00
CA ASP A 3 26.99 10.26 30.85
C ASP A 3 25.99 9.69 29.83
N ASP A 4 25.35 8.57 30.19
CA ASP A 4 24.17 8.03 29.49
C ASP A 4 22.90 8.76 29.94
N ASP A 5 22.87 10.08 29.69
CA ASP A 5 21.69 10.92 29.87
C ASP A 5 20.70 10.59 28.74
N PRO A 6 19.57 9.93 29.01
CA PRO A 6 18.86 9.16 27.99
C PRO A 6 18.15 10.08 26.99
N ILE A 7 18.18 9.69 25.71
CA ILE A 7 17.63 10.44 24.57
C ILE A 7 16.25 11.10 24.83
N PRO A 8 15.25 10.44 25.48
CA PRO A 8 13.96 11.05 25.77
C PRO A 8 14.04 12.30 26.66
N ASP A 9 14.92 12.32 27.66
CA ASP A 9 15.02 13.42 28.61
C ASP A 9 15.80 14.61 28.01
N ARG A 10 16.81 14.32 27.18
CA ARG A 10 17.45 15.34 26.34
C ARG A 10 16.46 15.98 25.35
N LEU A 11 15.61 15.17 24.70
CA LEU A 11 14.55 15.68 23.82
C LEU A 11 13.51 16.50 24.59
N ARG A 12 13.18 16.09 25.82
CA ARG A 12 12.24 16.80 26.70
C ARG A 12 12.78 18.16 27.14
N ALA A 13 14.01 18.21 27.65
CA ALA A 13 14.66 19.44 28.06
C ALA A 13 14.83 20.43 26.89
N GLU A 14 15.02 19.93 25.66
CA GLU A 14 15.07 20.78 24.46
C GLU A 14 13.69 21.28 24.02
N ALA A 15 12.65 20.44 24.12
CA ALA A 15 11.26 20.85 23.88
C ALA A 15 10.76 21.87 24.91
N GLU A 16 11.20 21.77 26.17
CA GLU A 16 10.89 22.73 27.23
C GLU A 16 11.64 24.06 27.07
N ARG A 17 12.84 24.06 26.46
CA ARG A 17 13.54 25.27 26.01
C ARG A 17 12.91 25.92 24.77
N HIS A 18 12.30 25.14 23.88
CA HIS A 18 11.76 25.65 22.62
C HIS A 18 10.32 26.16 22.74
N ALA A 19 10.16 27.40 23.19
CA ALA A 19 8.87 28.10 23.12
C ALA A 19 8.55 28.53 21.66
N PRO A 20 7.53 27.97 20.99
CA PRO A 20 7.22 28.32 19.61
C PRO A 20 6.49 29.67 19.54
N ASP A 21 6.95 30.54 18.66
CA ASP A 21 6.39 31.87 18.36
C ASP A 21 4.94 31.77 17.83
N ARG A 22 3.97 31.87 18.75
CA ARG A 22 2.54 31.69 18.46
C ARG A 22 1.97 32.82 17.60
N ASP A 23 2.44 34.04 17.80
CA ASP A 23 1.90 35.22 17.11
C ASP A 23 2.32 35.21 15.64
N ARG A 24 3.57 34.80 15.35
CA ARG A 24 4.04 34.54 13.98
C ARG A 24 3.39 33.33 13.33
N MET A 25 3.01 32.30 14.10
CA MET A 25 2.22 31.18 13.57
C MET A 25 0.80 31.64 13.20
N TRP A 26 0.12 32.41 14.06
CA TRP A 26 -1.20 32.96 13.76
C TRP A 26 -1.17 33.96 12.60
N GLY A 27 -0.23 34.90 12.57
CA GLY A 27 -0.08 35.84 11.45
C GLY A 27 0.15 35.16 10.10
N ARG A 28 0.79 33.97 10.07
CA ARG A 28 0.90 33.13 8.87
C ARG A 28 -0.44 32.50 8.46
N VAL A 29 -1.23 32.01 9.43
CA VAL A 29 -2.55 31.43 9.20
C VAL A 29 -3.53 32.50 8.71
N GLU A 30 -3.55 33.67 9.35
CA GLU A 30 -4.37 34.82 8.95
C GLU A 30 -3.99 35.34 7.56
N ALA A 31 -2.69 35.49 7.27
CA ALA A 31 -2.23 35.86 5.93
C ALA A 31 -2.67 34.85 4.86
N ALA A 32 -2.58 33.54 5.13
CA ALA A 32 -3.03 32.50 4.22
C ALA A 32 -4.57 32.51 4.02
N MET A 33 -5.35 32.80 5.07
CA MET A 33 -6.81 32.98 4.95
C MET A 33 -7.18 34.25 4.18
N ALA A 34 -6.48 35.37 4.42
CA ALA A 34 -6.70 36.62 3.71
C ALA A 34 -6.36 36.51 2.21
N ASP A 35 -5.25 35.83 1.87
CA ASP A 35 -4.86 35.57 0.49
C ASP A 35 -5.82 34.59 -0.22
N SER A 36 -6.33 33.59 0.52
CA SER A 36 -7.42 32.72 0.07
C SER A 36 -8.72 33.48 -0.21
N ALA A 37 -9.05 34.49 0.62
CA ALA A 37 -10.22 35.34 0.44
C ALA A 37 -10.07 36.25 -0.80
N ARG A 38 -8.94 36.93 -0.95
CA ARG A 38 -8.62 37.72 -2.17
C ARG A 38 -8.66 36.86 -3.43
N SER A 39 -8.10 35.65 -3.37
CA SER A 39 -8.12 34.68 -4.48
C SER A 39 -9.53 34.18 -4.86
N ALA A 40 -10.49 34.24 -3.92
CA ALA A 40 -11.90 33.96 -4.19
C ALA A 40 -12.62 35.20 -4.75
N GLU A 41 -12.28 36.41 -4.26
CA GLU A 41 -12.88 37.68 -4.68
C GLU A 41 -12.44 38.12 -6.08
N ILE A 42 -11.15 38.02 -6.41
CA ILE A 42 -10.62 38.27 -7.76
C ILE A 42 -11.30 37.34 -8.79
N ARG A 43 -11.65 36.11 -8.38
CA ARG A 43 -12.38 35.14 -9.22
C ARG A 43 -13.90 35.42 -9.31
N ARG A 44 -14.42 36.40 -8.58
CA ARG A 44 -15.85 36.78 -8.58
C ARG A 44 -16.21 37.80 -9.67
N TRP A 45 -15.24 38.56 -10.19
CA TRP A 45 -15.47 39.64 -11.16
C TRP A 45 -14.65 39.47 -12.44
N GLY A 46 -15.22 38.79 -13.43
CA GLY A 46 -14.69 38.76 -14.81
C GLY A 46 -13.66 37.66 -15.10
N ALA A 47 -13.68 37.19 -16.35
CA ALA A 47 -12.75 36.23 -16.96
C ALA A 47 -12.11 36.90 -18.22
N PRO A 48 -11.27 36.26 -19.08
CA PRO A 48 -10.84 34.85 -19.10
C PRO A 48 -9.36 34.57 -19.54
N LEU A 49 -9.02 33.26 -19.62
CA LEU A 49 -7.94 32.61 -20.44
C LEU A 49 -6.43 32.69 -20.06
N ILE A 50 -5.73 31.61 -20.47
CA ILE A 50 -4.26 31.35 -20.59
C ILE A 50 -3.46 30.94 -19.32
N ALA A 51 -2.42 30.11 -19.54
CA ALA A 51 -1.42 29.49 -18.63
C ALA A 51 -1.96 28.41 -17.64
N ALA A 52 -1.57 27.12 -17.63
CA ALA A 52 -0.45 26.30 -18.16
C ALA A 52 0.79 26.14 -17.25
N ALA A 53 1.24 24.87 -17.09
CA ALA A 53 2.33 24.38 -16.19
C ALA A 53 2.03 24.52 -14.67
N VAL A 54 2.52 23.69 -13.72
CA VAL A 54 3.28 22.40 -13.65
C VAL A 54 2.71 21.63 -12.41
N LEU A 55 2.96 20.34 -12.10
CA LEU A 55 3.76 19.21 -12.60
C LEU A 55 2.83 18.09 -13.13
N ALA A 56 3.21 16.99 -13.80
CA ALA A 56 4.45 16.21 -13.97
C ALA A 56 4.76 15.11 -12.92
N ALA A 57 4.02 13.99 -12.99
CA ALA A 57 4.41 12.68 -12.44
C ALA A 57 3.74 11.53 -13.23
N LEU A 58 4.45 10.40 -13.39
CA LEU A 58 3.99 9.11 -13.97
C LEU A 58 3.41 9.14 -15.40
N ALA A 59 4.30 9.05 -16.40
CA ALA A 59 3.97 8.75 -17.80
C ALA A 59 4.90 7.67 -18.41
N LEU A 60 5.21 6.64 -17.62
CA LEU A 60 5.86 5.37 -18.00
C LEU A 60 5.16 4.29 -17.16
N THR A 61 4.63 3.18 -17.66
CA THR A 61 4.65 2.55 -19.00
C THR A 61 3.19 2.37 -19.51
N GLY A 62 2.84 1.88 -20.69
CA GLY A 62 3.55 1.22 -21.79
C GLY A 62 2.65 0.13 -22.38
N TRP A 63 1.69 0.54 -23.23
CA TRP A 63 0.66 -0.31 -23.83
C TRP A 63 1.25 -1.48 -24.62
N ASN A 64 0.76 -2.71 -24.42
CA ASN A 64 1.15 -3.86 -25.24
C ASN A 64 0.00 -4.87 -25.42
N LEU A 65 -0.21 -5.30 -26.67
CA LEU A 65 -1.16 -6.33 -27.08
C LEU A 65 -0.43 -7.45 -27.83
N VAL A 66 -0.35 -8.64 -27.21
CA VAL A 66 -0.29 -10.00 -27.81
C VAL A 66 0.71 -10.28 -28.97
N GLY A 67 1.97 -10.61 -28.61
CA GLY A 67 2.84 -11.68 -29.20
C GLY A 67 3.17 -11.69 -30.71
N PRO A 68 3.73 -12.80 -31.27
CA PRO A 68 4.44 -13.92 -30.62
C PRO A 68 5.74 -14.42 -31.34
N ARG A 69 6.44 -15.40 -30.73
CA ARG A 69 7.46 -16.37 -31.26
C ARG A 69 8.95 -15.97 -31.47
N MET A 70 9.82 -16.90 -31.02
CA MET A 70 11.12 -17.37 -31.57
C MET A 70 12.31 -16.39 -31.74
N GLY A 71 13.56 -16.89 -31.55
CA GLY A 71 14.77 -16.24 -32.09
C GLY A 71 16.05 -16.14 -31.22
N GLU A 72 16.62 -17.27 -30.80
CA GLU A 72 18.10 -17.51 -30.65
C GLU A 72 19.02 -16.60 -29.78
N ARG A 73 20.30 -17.00 -29.64
CA ARG A 73 21.34 -16.37 -28.81
C ARG A 73 22.78 -16.77 -29.22
N PRO A 74 23.66 -15.80 -29.51
CA PRO A 74 25.11 -15.83 -29.19
C PRO A 74 25.42 -14.83 -28.04
N ALA A 75 26.31 -15.07 -27.06
CA ALA A 75 27.77 -15.20 -27.09
C ALA A 75 28.48 -13.86 -27.47
N GLN A 76 28.99 -13.05 -26.51
CA GLN A 76 30.29 -13.15 -25.75
C GLN A 76 31.52 -12.73 -26.59
N PRO A 77 32.69 -12.32 -26.04
CA PRO A 77 33.09 -12.01 -24.64
C PRO A 77 33.15 -10.47 -24.34
N ILE A 78 34.05 -9.73 -23.64
CA ILE A 78 35.45 -9.80 -23.11
C ILE A 78 35.58 -9.11 -21.71
N ALA A 79 36.79 -9.10 -21.14
CA ALA A 79 37.23 -8.89 -19.76
C ALA A 79 37.57 -7.46 -19.25
N GLY A 80 37.74 -7.39 -17.92
CA GLY A 80 38.42 -6.35 -17.11
C GLY A 80 38.16 -6.57 -15.61
N ALA A 81 38.81 -7.53 -14.92
CA ALA A 81 40.09 -7.36 -14.18
C ALA A 81 39.99 -6.31 -13.03
N ASN A 82 40.16 -6.59 -11.73
CA ASN A 82 40.70 -7.75 -10.98
C ASN A 82 39.87 -8.02 -9.69
N SER A 83 39.76 -9.25 -9.16
CA SER A 83 40.53 -9.82 -8.00
C SER A 83 40.65 -8.89 -6.78
N VAL A 84 40.44 -9.33 -5.53
CA VAL A 84 40.88 -10.59 -4.89
C VAL A 84 39.84 -11.19 -3.91
N THR A 85 39.81 -12.52 -3.80
CA THR A 85 39.33 -13.27 -2.63
C THR A 85 40.27 -14.46 -2.40
N PRO A 86 40.64 -14.78 -1.14
CA PRO A 86 40.30 -16.12 -0.63
C PRO A 86 39.94 -16.10 0.89
N GLY A 87 39.33 -17.14 1.46
CA GLY A 87 38.79 -18.36 0.87
C GLY A 87 38.59 -19.46 1.93
N SER A 88 37.58 -20.31 1.75
CA SER A 88 37.39 -21.55 2.55
C SER A 88 37.68 -22.77 1.69
N PRO A 89 38.19 -23.87 2.26
CA PRO A 89 38.09 -25.19 1.66
C PRO A 89 37.28 -26.17 2.53
N THR A 90 36.36 -26.90 1.90
CA THR A 90 35.77 -28.14 2.43
C THR A 90 36.55 -29.32 1.86
N GLY A 91 36.82 -30.36 2.66
CA GLY A 91 37.45 -31.59 2.16
C GLY A 91 37.37 -32.75 3.15
N THR A 92 36.97 -33.92 2.66
CA THR A 92 36.91 -35.19 3.41
C THR A 92 37.81 -36.22 2.74
N PRO A 93 38.60 -36.96 3.53
CA PRO A 93 38.65 -38.41 3.38
C PRO A 93 38.57 -39.15 4.72
N SER A 94 38.26 -40.45 4.66
CA SER A 94 38.34 -41.40 5.79
C SER A 94 39.68 -42.16 5.71
N PRO A 95 40.25 -42.60 6.85
CA PRO A 95 40.06 -44.01 7.23
C PRO A 95 39.87 -44.26 8.75
N ASP A 96 39.32 -45.44 9.06
CA ASP A 96 39.39 -46.13 10.36
C ASP A 96 40.86 -46.57 10.68
N PRO A 97 41.27 -46.87 11.94
CA PRO A 97 40.50 -47.70 12.87
C PRO A 97 40.51 -47.36 14.39
N SER A 98 39.51 -47.91 15.09
CA SER A 98 39.53 -48.44 16.47
C SER A 98 40.15 -47.61 17.62
N SER A 99 39.29 -47.18 18.56
CA SER A 99 39.45 -47.51 20.00
C SER A 99 38.18 -47.20 20.82
N THR A 100 37.69 -48.21 21.53
CA THR A 100 36.55 -48.20 22.49
C THR A 100 37.14 -48.23 23.91
N PRO A 101 36.68 -47.44 24.91
CA PRO A 101 35.52 -47.90 25.70
C PRO A 101 34.53 -46.85 26.27
N ALA A 102 33.26 -47.24 26.21
CA ALA A 102 32.12 -47.01 27.11
C ALA A 102 32.15 -45.94 28.24
N HIS A 103 31.23 -44.98 28.12
CA HIS A 103 30.26 -44.49 29.13
C HIS A 103 29.08 -43.88 28.34
N GLU A 104 27.82 -43.78 28.79
CA GLU A 104 27.05 -44.48 29.82
C GLU A 104 25.55 -44.29 29.47
N VAL A 105 24.66 -45.09 30.05
CA VAL A 105 23.22 -45.10 29.74
C VAL A 105 22.53 -43.77 30.07
N LEU A 106 21.85 -43.15 29.09
CA LEU A 106 20.51 -42.58 29.30
C LEU A 106 19.69 -42.60 28.01
N ARG A 107 18.47 -43.15 28.08
CA ARG A 107 17.61 -43.46 26.92
C ARG A 107 16.44 -42.46 26.85
N PRO A 108 16.34 -41.58 25.83
CA PRO A 108 15.19 -40.70 25.68
C PRO A 108 13.89 -41.49 25.52
N LYS A 109 12.99 -41.36 26.50
CA LYS A 109 11.70 -42.06 26.51
C LYS A 109 10.79 -41.47 25.44
N ALA A 110 10.51 -42.25 24.38
CA ALA A 110 9.59 -41.85 23.33
C ALA A 110 8.16 -41.68 23.87
N SER A 111 7.74 -40.44 24.07
CA SER A 111 6.33 -40.11 24.32
C SER A 111 5.49 -40.42 23.08
N PRO A 112 4.29 -41.02 23.23
CA PRO A 112 3.48 -41.40 22.08
C PRO A 112 3.03 -40.16 21.30
N THR A 113 3.25 -40.18 19.98
CA THR A 113 2.92 -39.07 19.08
C THR A 113 1.41 -38.87 18.99
N ALA A 114 0.86 -38.07 19.90
CA ALA A 114 -0.51 -37.58 19.82
C ALA A 114 -0.71 -36.93 18.44
N LYS A 115 -1.57 -37.52 17.61
CA LYS A 115 -1.81 -37.04 16.23
C LYS A 115 -2.29 -35.60 16.29
N ARG A 116 -1.38 -34.65 16.01
CA ARG A 116 -1.66 -33.20 16.08
C ARG A 116 -2.66 -32.82 14.99
N ARG A 117 -3.94 -32.99 15.31
CA ARG A 117 -5.10 -32.67 14.47
C ARG A 117 -4.87 -31.30 13.83
N ALA A 118 -4.73 -31.28 12.51
CA ALA A 118 -4.42 -30.06 11.78
C ALA A 118 -5.45 -28.97 12.14
N PRO A 119 -5.03 -27.71 12.38
CA PRO A 119 -5.95 -26.63 12.71
C PRO A 119 -7.07 -26.55 11.67
N ARG A 120 -8.32 -26.71 12.10
CA ARG A 120 -9.47 -26.61 11.19
C ARG A 120 -9.45 -25.19 10.60
N PRO A 121 -9.48 -25.02 9.27
CA PRO A 121 -9.43 -23.68 8.67
C PRO A 121 -10.61 -22.84 9.17
N PRO A 122 -10.41 -21.53 9.40
CA PRO A 122 -11.44 -20.67 9.99
C PRO A 122 -12.69 -20.65 9.11
N SER A 123 -13.82 -20.94 9.73
CA SER A 123 -15.14 -20.91 9.10
C SER A 123 -15.59 -19.48 8.77
N GLY A 124 -16.53 -19.37 7.84
CA GLY A 124 -17.05 -18.10 7.33
C GLY A 124 -16.49 -17.69 5.97
N PRO A 125 -16.93 -16.53 5.45
CA PRO A 125 -16.56 -16.04 4.13
C PRO A 125 -15.05 -15.75 4.02
N LEU A 126 -14.50 -15.81 2.81
CA LEU A 126 -13.07 -15.54 2.56
C LEU A 126 -12.66 -14.12 2.98
N ILE A 127 -13.52 -13.16 2.68
CA ILE A 127 -13.39 -11.75 3.04
C ILE A 127 -14.68 -11.25 3.71
N THR A 128 -14.54 -10.26 4.59
CA THR A 128 -15.61 -9.32 4.95
C THR A 128 -15.17 -7.92 4.58
N VAL A 129 -16.10 -7.07 4.12
CA VAL A 129 -15.78 -5.73 3.59
C VAL A 129 -16.67 -4.67 4.22
N ARG A 130 -16.08 -3.52 4.56
CA ARG A 130 -16.79 -2.33 5.06
C ARG A 130 -16.29 -1.08 4.33
N GLY A 131 -17.21 -0.25 3.85
CA GLY A 131 -16.91 1.12 3.44
C GLY A 131 -16.93 2.07 4.64
N THR A 132 -15.99 3.02 4.69
CA THR A 132 -16.01 4.17 5.60
C THR A 132 -15.52 5.43 4.87
N GLY A 133 -15.82 6.62 5.39
CA GLY A 133 -15.63 7.89 4.66
C GLY A 133 -16.84 8.23 3.78
N GLY A 134 -16.63 8.96 2.68
CA GLY A 134 -17.69 9.36 1.73
C GLY A 134 -18.54 10.56 2.18
N ALA A 135 -18.76 10.74 3.49
CA ALA A 135 -19.47 11.89 4.03
C ALA A 135 -18.58 13.14 4.17
N HIS A 136 -18.80 14.11 3.28
CA HIS A 136 -18.46 15.54 3.46
C HIS A 136 -17.00 15.89 3.80
N GLY A 137 -16.08 15.60 2.87
CA GLY A 137 -14.83 16.35 2.82
C GLY A 137 -15.10 17.85 2.65
N GLY A 138 -14.55 18.67 3.56
CA GLY A 138 -14.67 20.12 3.51
C GLY A 138 -13.88 20.69 2.34
N ARG A 139 -14.40 21.78 1.73
CA ARG A 139 -13.92 22.47 0.50
C ARG A 139 -12.42 22.85 0.37
N PHE A 140 -11.60 22.58 1.39
CA PHE A 140 -10.15 22.81 1.42
C PHE A 140 -9.31 21.55 1.76
N TRP A 141 -9.93 20.46 2.23
CA TRP A 141 -9.26 19.17 2.47
C TRP A 141 -9.77 18.09 1.52
N GLY A 142 -8.87 17.21 1.09
CA GLY A 142 -9.20 16.12 0.17
C GLY A 142 -10.26 15.20 0.78
N SER A 143 -11.35 14.95 0.04
CA SER A 143 -12.36 13.98 0.45
C SER A 143 -11.80 12.57 0.32
N GLN A 144 -12.19 11.63 1.20
CA GLN A 144 -11.74 10.25 1.09
C GLN A 144 -12.84 9.20 1.29
N CYS A 145 -12.65 8.07 0.62
CA CYS A 145 -13.43 6.85 0.77
C CYS A 145 -12.47 5.68 1.02
N ASN A 146 -12.74 4.89 2.07
CA ASN A 146 -11.89 3.80 2.54
C ASN A 146 -12.65 2.47 2.48
N VAL A 147 -12.18 1.53 1.67
CA VAL A 147 -12.67 0.14 1.67
C VAL A 147 -11.77 -0.69 2.57
N VAL A 148 -12.33 -1.12 3.70
CA VAL A 148 -11.65 -2.00 4.66
C VAL A 148 -12.01 -3.45 4.32
N VAL A 149 -11.02 -4.26 3.96
CA VAL A 149 -11.14 -5.68 3.60
C VAL A 149 -10.45 -6.52 4.68
N THR A 150 -11.22 -7.31 5.43
CA THR A 150 -10.68 -8.30 6.36
C THR A 150 -10.63 -9.68 5.69
N ALA A 151 -9.44 -10.16 5.38
CA ALA A 151 -9.19 -11.48 4.80
C ALA A 151 -8.97 -12.53 5.90
N ARG A 152 -9.75 -13.62 5.89
CA ARG A 152 -9.66 -14.71 6.89
C ARG A 152 -8.64 -15.79 6.53
N ARG A 153 -8.25 -15.85 5.26
CA ARG A 153 -7.33 -16.82 4.64
C ARG A 153 -6.54 -16.11 3.54
N PRO A 154 -5.38 -16.62 3.10
CA PRO A 154 -4.58 -15.97 2.07
C PRO A 154 -5.37 -15.77 0.77
N VAL A 155 -5.34 -14.55 0.21
CA VAL A 155 -6.05 -14.17 -1.00
C VAL A 155 -5.04 -14.04 -2.14
N THR A 156 -5.16 -14.90 -3.15
CA THR A 156 -4.23 -15.03 -4.29
C THR A 156 -4.73 -14.36 -5.57
N ALA A 157 -5.91 -13.72 -5.51
CA ALA A 157 -6.36 -12.72 -6.46
C ALA A 157 -7.35 -11.80 -5.74
N LEU A 158 -7.11 -10.48 -5.79
CA LEU A 158 -7.98 -9.46 -5.24
C LEU A 158 -8.17 -8.35 -6.29
N THR A 159 -9.38 -7.83 -6.40
CA THR A 159 -9.66 -6.58 -7.10
C THR A 159 -10.59 -5.74 -6.24
N VAL A 160 -10.11 -4.58 -5.80
CA VAL A 160 -10.92 -3.56 -5.11
C VAL A 160 -11.18 -2.44 -6.11
N THR A 161 -12.44 -2.18 -6.42
CA THR A 161 -12.86 -1.04 -7.25
C THR A 161 -13.66 -0.07 -6.38
N ILE A 162 -13.21 1.18 -6.31
CA ILE A 162 -13.92 2.30 -5.67
C ILE A 162 -14.36 3.26 -6.78
N ARG A 163 -15.57 3.78 -6.69
CA ARG A 163 -16.16 4.71 -7.67
C ARG A 163 -16.74 5.92 -6.97
N VAL A 164 -16.51 7.11 -7.52
CA VAL A 164 -16.97 8.40 -6.95
C VAL A 164 -17.47 9.32 -8.06
N SER A 165 -18.71 9.78 -7.97
CA SER A 165 -19.30 10.73 -8.94
C SER A 165 -18.79 12.17 -8.75
N GLY A 166 -18.63 12.92 -9.84
CA GLY A 166 -18.47 14.39 -9.80
C GLY A 166 -17.25 14.87 -9.01
N SER A 167 -16.14 14.15 -9.14
CA SER A 167 -14.93 14.34 -8.36
C SER A 167 -13.68 14.09 -9.20
N ARG A 168 -12.59 14.77 -8.89
CA ARG A 168 -11.28 14.66 -9.55
C ARG A 168 -10.29 13.91 -8.67
N ALA A 169 -9.38 13.14 -9.29
CA ALA A 169 -8.36 12.38 -8.58
C ALA A 169 -7.44 13.26 -7.71
N ALA A 170 -7.16 12.81 -6.49
CA ALA A 170 -6.20 13.43 -5.56
C ALA A 170 -5.23 12.42 -4.92
N GLY A 171 -5.17 11.19 -5.44
CA GLY A 171 -4.28 10.12 -4.96
C GLY A 171 -5.01 8.85 -4.52
N ALA A 172 -4.24 7.78 -4.38
CA ALA A 172 -4.69 6.44 -3.96
C ALA A 172 -3.69 5.88 -2.93
N TRP A 173 -4.16 5.06 -2.00
CA TRP A 173 -3.31 4.44 -0.96
C TRP A 173 -3.84 3.07 -0.53
N THR A 174 -2.98 2.21 0.01
CA THR A 174 -3.39 1.00 0.71
C THR A 174 -2.47 0.67 1.90
N SER A 175 -3.02 0.03 2.92
CA SER A 175 -2.25 -0.53 4.04
C SER A 175 -1.68 -1.93 3.76
N ALA A 176 -2.02 -2.53 2.62
CA ALA A 176 -1.36 -3.73 2.12
C ALA A 176 0.03 -3.38 1.55
N PRO A 177 0.93 -4.37 1.30
CA PRO A 177 2.19 -4.11 0.60
C PRO A 177 1.92 -3.53 -0.80
N GLN A 178 2.11 -2.22 -0.97
CA GLN A 178 1.64 -1.50 -2.17
C GLN A 178 2.31 -2.02 -3.46
N GLN A 179 3.54 -2.53 -3.35
CA GLN A 179 4.29 -3.16 -4.45
C GLN A 179 3.73 -4.52 -4.93
N ASP A 180 2.72 -5.07 -4.26
CA ASP A 180 2.00 -6.27 -4.70
C ASP A 180 0.74 -5.93 -5.54
N PHE A 181 0.48 -4.64 -5.83
CA PHE A 181 -0.75 -4.17 -6.48
C PHE A 181 -0.51 -3.26 -7.71
N ASP A 182 -1.17 -3.57 -8.82
CA ASP A 182 -1.50 -2.60 -9.88
C ASP A 182 -2.57 -1.63 -9.36
N VAL A 183 -2.39 -0.33 -9.59
CA VAL A 183 -3.28 0.73 -9.09
C VAL A 183 -3.65 1.70 -10.22
N ASP A 184 -4.77 1.40 -10.88
CA ASP A 184 -5.38 2.22 -11.94
C ASP A 184 -6.30 3.29 -11.32
N VAL A 185 -6.16 4.54 -11.77
CA VAL A 185 -7.01 5.67 -11.35
C VAL A 185 -7.41 6.47 -12.59
N ARG A 186 -8.70 6.43 -12.95
CA ARG A 186 -9.19 7.02 -14.21
C ARG A 186 -10.55 7.70 -14.05
N GLU A 187 -10.72 8.85 -14.69
CA GLU A 187 -12.04 9.48 -14.88
C GLU A 187 -12.75 8.85 -16.08
N SER A 188 -14.06 8.64 -15.96
CA SER A 188 -14.86 7.91 -16.94
C SER A 188 -16.31 8.37 -16.89
N ARG A 189 -16.75 9.20 -17.85
CA ARG A 189 -18.12 9.75 -17.93
C ARG A 189 -18.54 10.54 -16.66
N GLY A 190 -17.59 11.22 -16.00
CA GLY A 190 -17.84 11.94 -14.74
C GLY A 190 -17.90 11.06 -13.48
N GLU A 191 -17.64 9.75 -13.61
CA GLU A 191 -17.33 8.85 -12.51
C GLU A 191 -15.81 8.64 -12.44
N LEU A 192 -15.23 8.91 -11.28
CA LEU A 192 -13.83 8.66 -10.97
C LEU A 192 -13.69 7.25 -10.40
N ILE A 193 -12.84 6.43 -11.02
CA ILE A 193 -12.70 5.00 -10.73
C ILE A 193 -11.27 4.71 -10.27
N TYR A 194 -11.15 4.18 -9.06
CA TYR A 194 -9.93 3.62 -8.50
C TYR A 194 -10.02 2.10 -8.56
N ARG A 195 -8.96 1.44 -9.00
CA ARG A 195 -8.89 -0.02 -9.10
C ARG A 195 -7.54 -0.54 -8.62
N PHE A 196 -7.54 -1.16 -7.46
CA PHE A 196 -6.40 -1.90 -6.91
C PHE A 196 -6.53 -3.38 -7.32
N VAL A 197 -5.54 -3.92 -8.02
CA VAL A 197 -5.50 -5.31 -8.48
C VAL A 197 -4.25 -5.99 -7.92
N LEU A 198 -4.42 -7.03 -7.10
CA LEU A 198 -3.30 -7.83 -6.62
C LEU A 198 -2.63 -8.53 -7.81
N GLU A 199 -1.32 -8.33 -7.98
CA GLU A 199 -0.55 -8.90 -9.10
C GLU A 199 -0.59 -10.44 -9.10
N ARG A 200 -0.38 -11.04 -10.28
CA ARG A 200 -0.29 -12.50 -10.42
C ARG A 200 0.91 -13.03 -9.64
N GLY A 201 0.68 -14.07 -8.84
CA GLY A 201 1.71 -14.70 -7.99
C GLY A 201 1.86 -14.06 -6.61
N ARG A 202 1.35 -12.84 -6.39
CA ARG A 202 1.28 -12.24 -5.05
C ARG A 202 0.17 -12.86 -4.23
N THR A 203 0.24 -12.68 -2.92
CA THR A 203 -0.75 -13.21 -1.98
C THR A 203 -0.97 -12.21 -0.84
N LEU A 204 -2.17 -11.63 -0.79
CA LEU A 204 -2.57 -10.80 0.33
C LEU A 204 -2.80 -11.69 1.55
N GLN A 205 -2.03 -11.45 2.62
CA GLN A 205 -2.05 -12.27 3.82
C GLN A 205 -3.32 -12.07 4.66
N PRO A 206 -3.72 -13.04 5.51
CA PRO A 206 -4.80 -12.87 6.47
C PRO A 206 -4.59 -11.63 7.34
N GLY A 207 -5.65 -10.87 7.59
CA GLY A 207 -5.57 -9.58 8.28
C GLY A 207 -6.60 -8.59 7.77
N THR A 208 -6.52 -7.34 8.25
CA THR A 208 -7.38 -6.23 7.83
C THR A 208 -6.57 -5.24 7.01
N HIS A 209 -7.02 -4.99 5.78
CA HIS A 209 -6.32 -4.17 4.79
C HIS A 209 -7.24 -3.06 4.30
N THR A 210 -6.76 -1.81 4.35
CA THR A 210 -7.51 -0.64 3.88
C THR A 210 -7.08 -0.27 2.47
N PHE A 211 -8.03 0.11 1.63
CA PHE A 211 -7.81 0.64 0.28
C PHE A 211 -8.54 1.98 0.16
N THR A 212 -7.83 3.04 -0.19
CA THR A 212 -8.29 4.42 -0.04
C THR A 212 -8.22 5.20 -1.34
N ALA A 213 -9.34 5.87 -1.66
CA ALA A 213 -9.44 6.85 -2.72
C ALA A 213 -9.45 8.26 -2.11
N HIS A 214 -8.46 9.11 -2.45
CA HIS A 214 -8.44 10.54 -2.14
C HIS A 214 -8.89 11.34 -3.36
N TYR A 215 -9.89 12.21 -3.21
CA TYR A 215 -10.48 12.97 -4.31
C TYR A 215 -10.81 14.43 -3.94
N LEU A 216 -10.75 15.32 -4.93
CA LEU A 216 -11.27 16.69 -4.85
C LEU A 216 -12.67 16.73 -5.45
N GLN A 217 -13.53 17.62 -4.96
CA GLN A 217 -14.90 17.79 -5.46
C GLN A 217 -14.93 18.77 -6.64
N ASP A 218 -15.65 18.44 -7.70
CA ASP A 218 -15.84 19.35 -8.84
C ASP A 218 -16.71 20.55 -8.42
N ARG A 219 -16.14 21.76 -8.39
CA ARG A 219 -16.80 22.99 -7.91
C ARG A 219 -17.99 23.50 -8.75
N GLY A 220 -18.49 22.72 -9.71
CA GLY A 220 -19.58 23.12 -10.62
C GLY A 220 -20.48 21.99 -11.12
N ARG A 221 -20.43 20.79 -10.53
CA ARG A 221 -21.20 19.62 -11.00
C ARG A 221 -22.36 19.20 -10.09
N ASP A 222 -22.85 20.13 -9.27
CA ASP A 222 -24.01 19.89 -8.40
C ASP A 222 -25.28 20.48 -9.01
N ARG A 223 -26.04 19.64 -9.75
CA ARG A 223 -27.41 19.94 -10.21
C ARG A 223 -28.47 19.13 -9.48
N ASP A 224 -28.10 17.95 -8.96
CA ASP A 224 -29.04 16.99 -8.37
C ASP A 224 -28.79 16.72 -6.86
N GLY A 225 -27.77 17.34 -6.23
CA GLY A 225 -27.39 17.14 -4.82
C GLY A 225 -26.76 15.77 -4.50
N ARG A 226 -27.07 14.75 -5.30
CA ARG A 226 -26.92 13.33 -4.94
C ARG A 226 -25.57 12.75 -5.32
N ARG A 227 -24.53 13.19 -4.60
CA ARG A 227 -23.18 12.59 -4.63
C ARG A 227 -23.27 11.10 -4.31
N ALA A 228 -22.66 10.27 -5.15
CA ALA A 228 -22.64 8.81 -5.01
C ALA A 228 -21.20 8.28 -4.98
N ALA A 229 -20.86 7.59 -3.90
CA ALA A 229 -19.68 6.75 -3.83
C ALA A 229 -20.11 5.27 -3.69
N SER A 230 -19.40 4.36 -4.36
CA SER A 230 -19.68 2.92 -4.28
C SER A 230 -18.41 2.08 -4.38
N PHE A 231 -18.49 0.84 -3.93
CA PHE A 231 -17.37 -0.10 -4.00
C PHE A 231 -17.80 -1.51 -4.43
N SER A 232 -16.85 -2.22 -5.03
CA SER A 232 -16.94 -3.63 -5.37
C SER A 232 -15.60 -4.29 -5.07
N VAL A 233 -15.62 -5.41 -4.36
CA VAL A 233 -14.43 -6.22 -4.04
C VAL A 233 -14.66 -7.64 -4.55
N VAL A 234 -13.72 -8.15 -5.33
CA VAL A 234 -13.69 -9.54 -5.81
C VAL A 234 -12.43 -10.20 -5.28
N ALA A 235 -12.56 -11.28 -4.51
CA ALA A 235 -11.44 -11.97 -3.87
C ALA A 235 -11.49 -13.49 -4.09
N ARG A 236 -10.33 -14.13 -4.25
CA ARG A 236 -10.19 -15.58 -4.42
C ARG A 236 -8.97 -16.13 -3.66
N SER A 237 -9.10 -17.34 -3.13
CA SER A 237 -8.04 -18.09 -2.45
C SER A 237 -7.70 -19.33 -3.27
N GLY A 238 -6.52 -19.35 -3.89
CA GLY A 238 -6.07 -20.45 -4.76
C GLY A 238 -6.99 -20.68 -5.95
N SER A 239 -7.32 -21.95 -6.21
CA SER A 239 -8.28 -22.39 -7.24
C SER A 239 -9.75 -22.32 -6.79
N GLY A 240 -10.04 -21.87 -5.57
CA GLY A 240 -11.41 -21.81 -5.04
C GLY A 240 -12.33 -20.79 -5.76
N PRO A 241 -13.64 -20.78 -5.44
CA PRO A 241 -14.58 -19.82 -6.02
C PRO A 241 -14.24 -18.37 -5.63
N ALA A 242 -14.58 -17.42 -6.50
CA ALA A 242 -14.45 -16.00 -6.22
C ALA A 242 -15.60 -15.51 -5.34
N THR A 243 -15.27 -14.81 -4.24
CA THR A 243 -16.22 -14.09 -3.41
C THR A 243 -16.33 -12.66 -3.93
N THR A 244 -17.55 -12.18 -4.21
CA THR A 244 -17.82 -10.79 -4.59
C THR A 244 -18.63 -10.10 -3.49
N VAL A 245 -18.18 -8.93 -3.04
CA VAL A 245 -18.91 -8.06 -2.12
C VAL A 245 -19.06 -6.68 -2.75
N ARG A 246 -20.24 -6.07 -2.63
CA ARG A 246 -20.55 -4.74 -3.18
C ARG A 246 -21.19 -3.88 -2.09
N GLY A 247 -21.03 -2.56 -2.19
CA GLY A 247 -21.65 -1.64 -1.25
C GLY A 247 -21.59 -0.18 -1.71
N ARG A 248 -22.11 0.68 -0.84
CA ARG A 248 -22.04 2.15 -0.93
C ARG A 248 -21.38 2.67 0.34
N PHE A 249 -20.98 3.93 0.31
CA PHE A 249 -20.55 4.69 1.48
C PHE A 249 -21.75 5.51 1.99
#